data_AF-A0A7Y5D3V1-F1
#
_entry.id   AF-A0A7Y5D3V1-F1
#
_cell.length_a   1.000
_cell.length_b   1.000
_cell.length_c   1.000
_cell.angle_alpha   90.00
_cell.angle_beta   90.00
_cell.angle_gamma   90.00
#
_symmetry.space_group_name_H-M   'P 1'
#
loop_
_entity.id
_entity.type
_entity.pdbx_description
1 polymer ?
#
loop_
_entity_poly.entity_id
_entity_poly.type
_entity_poly.pdbx_seq_one_letter_code
_entity_poly.pdbx_strand_id
1 'polypeptide(L)'
;MNNNDLSQHRAMLLRYAFLHLRDHAAAEDAVQDTLLAALHGNESFRSESAIRTWMVGILKHKMADYYRSLEKQAVFNDWVDDDDDPNAALEQLLFNGKGRWIGTPSAWKEPDHALEQAEFWVIFE
;
A
#
# COMPACT_ATOMS: atom_id res chain seq x y z
N MET A 1 21.34 -3.88 26.09
CA MET A 1 20.22 -2.92 26.26
C MET A 1 19.16 -3.58 27.13
N ASN A 2 18.61 -2.90 28.15
CA ASN A 2 17.63 -3.53 29.05
C ASN A 2 16.20 -3.41 28.49
N ASN A 3 15.31 -4.36 28.79
CA ASN A 3 13.91 -4.36 28.31
C ASN A 3 13.15 -3.07 28.68
N ASN A 4 13.49 -2.47 29.82
CA ASN A 4 12.85 -1.25 30.29
C ASN A 4 13.21 -0.04 29.41
N ASP A 5 14.44 0.01 28.89
CA ASP A 5 14.96 1.10 28.04
C ASP A 5 14.26 1.16 26.67
N LEU A 6 13.77 0.02 26.19
CA LEU A 6 12.99 -0.08 24.95
C LEU A 6 11.54 0.32 25.17
N SER A 7 10.95 -0.15 26.28
CA SER A 7 9.54 0.06 26.59
C SER A 7 9.17 1.53 26.79
N GLN A 8 10.11 2.35 27.28
CA GLN A 8 9.92 3.80 27.43
C GLN A 8 9.66 4.51 26.08
N HIS A 9 10.05 3.91 24.95
CA HIS A 9 9.84 4.47 23.62
C HIS A 9 8.49 4.09 23.00
N ARG A 10 7.73 3.15 23.60
CA ARG A 10 6.46 2.64 23.06
C ARG A 10 5.46 3.75 22.77
N ALA A 11 5.23 4.68 23.70
CA ALA A 11 4.24 5.74 23.52
C ALA A 11 4.56 6.67 22.34
N MET A 12 5.84 6.98 22.13
CA MET A 12 6.28 7.79 20.99
C MET A 12 6.16 7.03 19.67
N LEU A 13 6.56 5.74 19.65
CA LEU A 13 6.43 4.89 18.46
C LEU A 13 4.96 4.68 18.07
N LEU A 14 4.06 4.52 19.04
CA LEU A 14 2.62 4.43 18.78
C LEU A 14 2.06 5.70 18.17
N ARG A 15 2.40 6.88 18.72
CA ARG A 15 2.00 8.16 18.11
C ARG A 15 2.50 8.29 16.67
N TYR A 16 3.73 7.88 16.42
CA TYR A 16 4.32 7.88 15.09
C TYR A 16 3.57 6.93 14.15
N ALA A 17 3.43 5.66 14.55
CA ALA A 17 2.74 4.63 13.76
C ALA A 17 1.29 5.01 13.46
N PHE A 18 0.55 5.50 14.45
CA PHE A 18 -0.84 5.91 14.31
C PHE A 18 -1.01 7.07 13.33
N LEU A 19 -0.11 8.05 13.33
CA LEU A 19 -0.15 9.19 12.40
C LEU A 19 -0.07 8.73 10.94
N HIS A 20 0.66 7.64 10.69
CA HIS A 20 0.86 7.11 9.35
C HIS A 20 -0.19 6.05 8.95
N LEU A 21 -0.43 5.05 9.80
CA LEU A 21 -1.30 3.92 9.50
C LEU A 21 -2.78 4.25 9.63
N ARG A 22 -3.16 5.17 10.53
CA ARG A 22 -4.56 5.52 10.85
C ARG A 22 -5.45 4.34 11.28
N ASP A 23 -4.83 3.22 11.64
CA ASP A 23 -5.43 2.02 12.19
C ASP A 23 -4.76 1.73 13.53
N HIS A 24 -5.55 1.63 14.60
CA HIS A 24 -5.04 1.41 15.95
C HIS A 24 -4.42 0.02 16.11
N ALA A 25 -5.06 -1.03 15.55
CA ALA A 25 -4.57 -2.39 15.66
C ALA A 25 -3.26 -2.54 14.87
N ALA A 26 -3.24 -2.07 13.62
CA ALA A 26 -2.03 -2.11 12.80
C ALA A 26 -0.87 -1.31 13.42
N ALA A 27 -1.17 -0.17 14.06
CA ALA A 27 -0.17 0.61 14.79
C ALA A 27 0.39 -0.11 16.02
N GLU A 28 -0.47 -0.77 16.81
CA GLU A 28 -0.01 -1.56 17.95
C GLU A 28 0.87 -2.73 17.52
N ASP A 29 0.45 -3.47 16.48
CA ASP A 29 1.21 -4.60 15.96
C ASP A 29 2.57 -4.16 15.42
N ALA A 30 2.62 -3.10 14.61
CA ALA A 30 3.88 -2.58 14.07
C ALA A 30 4.85 -2.14 15.17
N VAL A 31 4.35 -1.57 16.27
CA VAL A 31 5.18 -1.18 17.42
C VAL A 31 5.64 -2.39 18.22
N GLN A 32 4.79 -3.39 18.45
CA GLN A 32 5.19 -4.63 19.12
C GLN A 32 6.30 -5.35 18.34
N ASP A 33 6.13 -5.49 17.04
CA ASP A 33 7.13 -6.04 16.13
C ASP A 33 8.44 -5.26 16.16
N THR A 34 8.36 -3.94 16.26
CA THR A 34 9.54 -3.07 16.38
C THR A 34 10.28 -3.32 17.70
N LEU A 35 9.56 -3.45 18.81
CA LEU A 35 10.15 -3.75 20.11
C LEU A 35 10.82 -5.13 20.12
N LEU A 36 10.16 -6.15 19.55
CA LEU A 36 10.71 -7.50 19.41
C LEU A 36 11.96 -7.51 18.52
N ALA A 37 11.92 -6.83 17.37
CA ALA A 37 13.06 -6.71 16.48
C ALA A 37 14.23 -5.98 17.14
N ALA A 38 13.95 -4.94 17.93
CA ALA A 38 14.97 -4.21 18.68
C ALA A 38 15.58 -5.05 19.83
N LEU A 39 14.78 -5.90 20.47
CA LEU A 39 15.25 -6.86 21.47
C LEU A 39 16.21 -7.89 20.86
N HIS A 40 15.79 -8.53 19.77
CA HIS A 40 16.64 -9.52 19.07
C HIS A 40 17.86 -8.88 18.39
N GLY A 41 17.71 -7.65 17.89
CA GLY A 41 18.76 -6.90 17.21
C GLY A 41 19.73 -6.18 18.16
N ASN A 42 19.65 -6.37 19.47
CA ASN A 42 20.48 -5.67 20.45
C ASN A 42 21.99 -5.78 20.17
N GLU A 43 22.46 -6.93 19.67
CA GLU A 43 23.88 -7.12 19.31
C GLU A 43 24.29 -6.37 18.02
N SER A 44 23.33 -6.09 17.14
CA SER A 44 23.57 -5.36 15.88
C SER A 44 23.58 -3.83 16.08
N PHE A 45 23.13 -3.33 17.23
CA PHE A 45 23.09 -1.92 17.51
C PHE A 45 24.49 -1.40 17.87
N ARG A 46 25.14 -0.72 16.91
CA ARG A 46 26.53 -0.23 17.03
C ARG A 46 26.69 1.05 17.86
N SER A 47 25.62 1.56 18.49
CA SER A 47 25.60 2.83 19.22
C SER A 47 26.06 4.08 18.44
N GLU A 48 26.12 3.99 17.11
CA GLU A 48 26.44 5.10 16.20
C GLU A 48 25.27 6.08 16.01
N SER A 49 24.08 5.71 16.50
CA SER A 49 22.88 6.55 16.50
C SER A 49 22.14 6.40 17.82
N ALA A 50 21.24 7.34 18.13
CA ALA A 50 20.35 7.18 19.28
C ALA A 50 19.43 5.96 19.07
N ILE A 51 19.21 5.17 20.13
CA ILE A 51 18.29 4.02 20.14
C ILE A 51 16.93 4.37 19.52
N ARG A 52 16.42 5.55 19.84
CA ARG A 52 15.17 6.09 19.29
C ARG A 52 15.18 6.13 17.77
N THR A 53 16.24 6.68 17.18
CA THR A 53 16.40 6.82 15.73
C THR A 53 16.44 5.45 15.07
N TRP A 54 17.17 4.52 15.67
CA TRP A 54 17.27 3.15 15.20
C TRP A 54 15.91 2.43 15.23
N MET A 55 15.14 2.54 16.32
CA MET A 55 13.79 1.97 16.43
C MET A 55 12.81 2.57 15.42
N VAL A 56 12.88 3.89 15.16
CA VAL A 56 12.07 4.54 14.11
C VAL A 56 12.43 3.99 12.73
N GLY A 57 13.72 3.69 12.49
CA GLY A 57 14.17 3.00 11.28
C GLY A 57 13.49 1.64 11.11
N ILE A 58 13.51 0.80 12.15
CA ILE A 58 12.83 -0.51 12.14
C ILE A 58 11.32 -0.34 11.89
N LEU A 59 10.67 0.56 12.61
CA LEU A 59 9.23 0.81 12.49
C LEU A 59 8.83 1.22 11.07
N LYS A 60 9.63 2.07 10.41
CA LYS A 60 9.38 2.46 9.02
C LYS A 60 9.40 1.27 8.06
N HIS A 61 10.30 0.31 8.26
CA HIS A 61 10.31 -0.91 7.45
C HIS A 61 9.05 -1.75 7.69
N LYS A 62 8.65 -1.93 8.96
CA LYS A 62 7.41 -2.64 9.32
C LYS A 62 6.17 -2.01 8.70
N MET A 63 6.07 -0.68 8.74
CA MET A 63 4.97 0.03 8.09
C MET A 63 4.99 -0.10 6.57
N ALA A 64 6.18 -0.04 5.94
CA ALA A 64 6.29 -0.25 4.49
C ALA A 64 5.85 -1.67 4.10
N ASP A 65 6.19 -2.68 4.90
CA ASP A 65 5.75 -4.05 4.69
C ASP A 65 4.24 -4.21 4.87
N TYR A 66 3.64 -3.53 5.86
CA TYR A 66 2.19 -3.46 6.01
C TYR A 66 1.52 -2.91 4.75
N TYR A 67 1.95 -1.76 4.22
CA TYR A 67 1.37 -1.22 2.99
C TYR A 67 1.54 -2.15 1.78
N ARG A 68 2.71 -2.80 1.65
CA ARG A 68 2.92 -3.81 0.60
C ARG A 68 1.99 -5.01 0.73
N SER A 69 1.63 -5.41 1.96
CA SER A 69 0.65 -6.48 2.17
C SER A 69 -0.77 -6.05 1.82
N LEU A 70 -1.13 -4.80 2.12
CA LEU A 70 -2.45 -4.24 1.77
C LEU A 70 -2.64 -4.16 0.25
N GLU A 71 -1.60 -3.74 -0.49
CA GLU A 71 -1.63 -3.77 -1.95
C GLU A 71 -1.88 -5.18 -2.50
N LYS A 72 -1.24 -6.21 -1.92
CA LYS A 72 -1.46 -7.61 -2.34
C LYS A 72 -2.87 -8.11 -2.03
N GLN A 73 -3.43 -7.71 -0.89
CA GLN A 73 -4.79 -8.09 -0.50
C GLN A 73 -5.85 -7.41 -1.39
N ALA A 74 -5.65 -6.13 -1.72
CA ALA A 74 -6.51 -5.42 -2.65
C ALA A 74 -6.51 -6.09 -4.02
N VAL A 75 -5.33 -6.48 -4.52
CA VAL A 75 -5.23 -7.28 -5.74
C VAL A 75 -5.96 -8.61 -5.58
N PHE A 76 -5.75 -9.37 -4.50
CA PHE A 76 -6.43 -10.67 -4.34
C PHE A 76 -7.95 -10.57 -4.38
N ASN A 77 -8.55 -9.54 -3.74
CA ASN A 77 -10.00 -9.33 -3.78
C ASN A 77 -10.54 -9.02 -5.19
N ASP A 78 -9.73 -8.38 -6.02
CA ASP A 78 -10.06 -8.07 -7.43
C ASP A 78 -10.07 -9.33 -8.31
N TRP A 79 -9.33 -10.37 -7.93
CA TRP A 79 -9.28 -11.66 -8.65
C TRP A 79 -10.36 -12.64 -8.18
N VAL A 80 -11.06 -12.35 -7.10
CA VAL A 80 -12.27 -13.10 -6.71
C VAL A 80 -13.42 -12.49 -7.49
N ASP A 81 -13.37 -12.66 -8.81
CA ASP A 81 -14.41 -12.19 -9.73
C ASP A 81 -15.21 -13.37 -10.28
N ASP A 82 -16.46 -13.06 -10.57
CA ASP A 82 -17.54 -13.93 -11.02
C ASP A 82 -17.15 -14.63 -12.34
N ASP A 83 -17.21 -15.97 -12.39
CA ASP A 83 -16.83 -16.77 -13.58
C ASP A 83 -17.64 -16.39 -14.85
N ASP A 84 -18.70 -15.60 -14.70
CA ASP A 84 -19.61 -15.13 -15.75
C ASP A 84 -19.36 -13.68 -16.22
N ASP A 85 -18.26 -13.00 -15.85
CA ASP A 85 -17.99 -11.63 -16.32
C ASP A 85 -17.69 -11.58 -17.84
N PRO A 86 -18.54 -10.95 -18.67
CA PRO A 86 -18.30 -10.78 -20.11
C PRO A 86 -17.07 -9.91 -20.44
N ASN A 87 -16.57 -9.13 -19.47
CA ASN A 87 -15.40 -8.27 -19.67
C ASN A 87 -14.09 -8.90 -19.21
N ALA A 88 -14.08 -10.12 -18.66
CA ALA A 88 -12.87 -10.76 -18.13
C ALA A 88 -11.70 -10.83 -19.14
N ALA A 89 -12.01 -11.03 -20.42
CA ALA A 89 -11.01 -11.02 -21.49
C ALA A 89 -10.44 -9.62 -21.78
N LEU A 90 -11.26 -8.58 -21.64
CA LEU A 90 -10.86 -7.17 -21.81
C LEU A 90 -10.02 -6.71 -20.61
N GLU A 91 -10.42 -7.07 -19.40
CA GLU A 91 -9.68 -6.78 -18.16
C GLU A 91 -8.22 -7.29 -18.25
N GLN A 92 -8.03 -8.53 -18.72
CA GLN A 92 -6.70 -9.13 -18.93
C GLN A 92 -5.83 -8.40 -19.97
N LEU A 93 -6.44 -7.66 -20.90
CA LEU A 93 -5.73 -6.87 -21.92
C LEU A 93 -5.37 -5.46 -21.42
N LEU A 94 -6.21 -4.87 -20.57
CA LEU A 94 -6.06 -3.50 -20.10
C LEU A 94 -5.20 -3.40 -18.83
N PHE A 95 -5.37 -4.36 -17.91
CA PHE A 95 -4.73 -4.34 -16.61
C PHE A 95 -3.77 -5.53 -16.44
N ASN A 96 -2.67 -5.27 -15.75
CA ASN A 96 -1.76 -6.32 -15.34
C ASN A 96 -2.36 -7.06 -14.15
N GLY A 97 -1.73 -8.18 -13.78
CA GLY A 97 -2.19 -8.98 -12.65
C GLY A 97 -2.17 -8.33 -11.25
N LYS A 98 -1.94 -7.02 -11.17
CA LYS A 98 -2.05 -6.19 -9.96
C LYS A 98 -3.11 -5.08 -10.12
N GLY A 99 -4.01 -5.19 -11.10
CA GLY A 99 -5.05 -4.18 -11.36
C GLY A 99 -4.52 -2.84 -11.87
N ARG A 100 -3.28 -2.79 -12.40
CA ARG A 100 -2.69 -1.56 -12.95
C ARG A 100 -2.65 -1.62 -14.46
N TRP A 101 -2.90 -0.50 -15.13
CA TRP A 101 -2.81 -0.38 -16.58
C TRP A 101 -1.49 -0.94 -17.15
N ILE A 102 -1.59 -1.82 -18.15
CA ILE A 102 -0.41 -2.39 -18.85
C ILE A 102 0.27 -1.31 -19.69
N GLY A 103 -0.49 -0.35 -20.22
CA GLY A 103 0.01 0.85 -20.88
C GLY A 103 -0.76 2.08 -20.41
N THR A 104 -0.14 3.26 -20.46
CA THR A 104 -0.83 4.50 -20.12
C THR A 104 -2.03 4.70 -21.04
N PRO A 105 -3.26 4.83 -20.53
CA PRO A 105 -4.41 5.17 -21.36
C PRO A 105 -4.11 6.42 -22.17
N SER A 106 -4.48 6.42 -23.45
CA SER A 106 -4.38 7.64 -24.25
C SER A 106 -5.30 8.70 -23.62
N ALA A 107 -4.88 9.97 -23.63
CA ALA A 107 -5.76 11.06 -23.25
C ALA A 107 -7.00 11.01 -24.15
N TRP A 108 -8.19 11.15 -23.57
CA TRP A 108 -9.45 11.22 -24.28
C TRP A 108 -9.35 12.35 -25.31
N LYS A 109 -9.28 11.99 -26.60
CA LYS A 109 -9.22 12.98 -27.67
C LYS A 109 -10.65 13.45 -27.91
N GLU A 110 -10.95 14.65 -27.38
CA GLU A 110 -12.11 15.46 -27.75
C GLU A 110 -13.45 14.69 -27.72
N PRO A 111 -13.95 14.37 -26.52
CA PRO A 111 -15.16 13.54 -26.36
C PRO A 111 -16.40 14.15 -27.04
N ASP A 112 -16.45 15.48 -27.16
CA ASP A 112 -17.56 16.19 -27.81
C ASP A 112 -17.66 15.88 -29.31
N HIS A 113 -16.52 15.82 -30.02
CA HIS A 113 -16.49 15.51 -31.46
C HIS A 113 -16.80 14.04 -31.79
N ALA A 114 -16.56 13.12 -30.85
CA ALA A 114 -16.90 11.70 -31.03
C ALA A 114 -18.41 11.46 -31.06
N LEU A 115 -19.20 12.27 -30.33
CA LEU A 115 -20.66 12.22 -30.35
C LEU A 115 -21.22 12.81 -31.65
N GLU A 116 -20.67 13.96 -32.08
CA GLU A 116 -21.06 14.64 -33.33
C GLU A 116 -20.89 13.74 -34.57
N GLN A 117 -19.86 12.89 -34.61
CA GLN A 117 -19.65 11.95 -35.72
C GLN A 117 -20.71 10.86 -35.85
N ALA A 118 -21.30 10.41 -34.74
CA ALA A 118 -22.37 9.41 -34.77
C ALA A 118 -23.69 10.02 -35.26
N GLU A 119 -23.98 11.26 -34.86
CA GLU A 119 -25.17 12.01 -35.32
C GLU A 119 -25.05 12.42 -36.79
N PHE A 120 -23.82 12.66 -37.28
CA PHE A 120 -23.56 13.03 -38.66
C PHE A 120 -24.05 11.98 -39.68
N TRP A 121 -23.94 10.68 -39.35
CA TRP A 121 -24.38 9.59 -40.24
C TRP A 121 -25.89 9.32 -40.19
N VAL A 122 -26.57 9.68 -39.09
CA VAL A 122 -28.02 9.52 -38.95
C VAL A 122 -28.80 10.55 -39.79
N ILE A 123 -28.20 11.70 -40.07
CA ILE A 123 -28.83 12.79 -40.85
C ILE A 123 -28.73 12.55 -42.38
N PHE A 124 -27.87 11.64 -42.84
CA PHE A 124 -27.61 11.39 -44.26
C PHE A 124 -28.39 10.21 -44.87
N GLU A 125 -29.34 9.62 -44.13
CA GLU A 125 -30.32 8.61 -44.61
C GLU A 125 -31.73 9.22 -44.70
#